data_AF-A0A2V8ZIL3-F1
#
_entry.id   AF-A0A2V8ZIL3-F1
#
_cell.length_a   1.000
_cell.length_b   1.000
_cell.length_c   1.000
_cell.angle_alpha   90.00
_cell.angle_beta   90.00
_cell.angle_gamma   90.00
#
_symmetry.space_group_name_H-M   'P 1'
#
loop_
_entity.id
_entity.type
_entity.pdbx_description
1 polymer ?
#
loop_
_entity_poly.entity_id
_entity_poly.type
_entity_poly.pdbx_seq_one_letter_code
_entity_poly.pdbx_strand_id
1 'polypeptide(L)'
;MGGKKKECAERAPGFRAKKSSLASWHSVEVGMRPDMNGKRRLSRRTFLGAFRWSPLLFLPAPLHSVTYPGPVPQPLAEQTPSFPFAESRLTPHYPTKSPLDDVLRYVTPGTDEYLTEKYAAEIAALLRGWSNELRSKPHSLEGLAELLDPSLKAAPLTPADDRKLRPGNGIEVFRRKFPSGTVVDREQFLEQVRTYLAPLGKLETAEFQIFETEQMANSPLRVRVRIRY
;
A
#
# COMPACT_ATOMS: atom_id res chain seq x y z
N MET A 1 -3.22 60.70 55.04
CA MET A 1 -2.81 60.47 53.64
C MET A 1 -1.42 59.87 53.64
N GLY A 2 -1.18 58.75 52.95
CA GLY A 2 0.15 58.14 52.82
C GLY A 2 0.26 56.78 53.51
N GLY A 3 -0.02 55.72 52.75
CA GLY A 3 0.23 54.34 53.18
C GLY A 3 1.63 53.85 52.78
N LYS A 4 2.11 52.80 53.44
CA LYS A 4 2.23 51.44 52.87
C LYS A 4 3.01 50.49 53.79
N LYS A 5 2.55 49.23 53.76
CA LYS A 5 3.25 47.96 53.98
C LYS A 5 3.68 47.60 55.41
N LYS A 6 3.00 46.58 55.96
CA LYS A 6 3.65 45.41 56.55
C LYS A 6 2.91 44.13 56.17
N GLU A 7 3.61 43.31 55.39
CA GLU A 7 3.87 41.89 55.62
C GLU A 7 2.90 41.11 56.53
N CYS A 8 2.29 40.06 55.98
CA CYS A 8 1.84 38.91 56.76
C CYS A 8 2.06 37.65 55.93
N ALA A 9 2.91 36.76 56.44
CA ALA A 9 3.02 35.38 56.02
C ALA A 9 1.74 34.61 56.38
N GLU A 10 1.45 33.50 55.71
CA GLU A 10 1.23 32.18 56.35
C GLU A 10 0.45 31.18 55.45
N ARG A 11 1.03 29.97 55.35
CA ARG A 11 0.46 28.64 55.09
C ARG A 11 -0.29 28.32 53.77
N ALA A 12 0.33 27.38 53.06
CA ALA A 12 -0.30 26.42 52.16
C ALA A 12 -1.40 25.59 52.85
N PRO A 13 -2.25 24.93 52.05
CA PRO A 13 -2.09 23.48 51.98
C PRO A 13 -2.04 22.93 50.55
N GLY A 14 -1.29 21.84 50.43
CA GLY A 14 -0.94 21.20 49.17
C GLY A 14 -2.13 20.65 48.40
N PHE A 15 -2.10 20.90 47.09
CA PHE A 15 -2.95 20.20 46.14
C PHE A 15 -2.24 18.92 45.71
N ARG A 16 -2.60 17.82 46.40
CA ARG A 16 -2.27 16.45 46.02
C ARG A 16 -3.09 16.08 44.78
N ALA A 17 -2.52 16.28 43.59
CA ALA A 17 -3.08 15.70 42.37
C ALA A 17 -2.96 14.16 42.45
N LYS A 18 -4.12 13.51 42.63
CA LYS A 18 -4.25 12.06 42.64
C LYS A 18 -3.82 11.51 41.28
N LYS A 19 -2.73 10.74 41.24
CA LYS A 19 -2.47 9.80 40.16
C LYS A 19 -3.54 8.70 40.24
N SER A 20 -4.56 8.80 39.40
CA SER A 20 -5.46 7.68 39.10
C SER A 20 -4.72 6.69 38.19
N SER A 21 -3.93 5.84 38.83
CA SER A 21 -3.59 4.52 38.33
C SER A 21 -4.87 3.69 38.32
N LEU A 22 -5.27 3.18 37.15
CA LEU A 22 -5.91 1.88 36.91
C LEU A 22 -6.57 1.87 35.52
N ALA A 23 -5.82 1.36 34.55
CA ALA A 23 -6.34 0.50 33.48
C ALA A 23 -5.15 -0.29 32.96
N SER A 24 -4.77 -1.31 33.72
CA SER A 24 -3.86 -2.37 33.28
C SER A 24 -4.56 -3.15 32.18
N TRP A 25 -4.25 -2.80 30.93
CA TRP A 25 -4.55 -3.68 29.80
C TRP A 25 -3.48 -4.76 29.85
N HIS A 26 -3.87 -5.92 30.35
CA HIS A 26 -3.07 -7.13 30.19
C HIS A 26 -2.94 -7.36 28.68
N SER A 27 -1.78 -7.03 28.14
CA SER A 27 -1.37 -7.49 26.82
C SER A 27 -1.33 -9.01 26.91
N VAL A 28 -2.35 -9.66 26.37
CA VAL A 28 -2.27 -11.09 26.08
C VAL A 28 -1.25 -11.19 24.95
N GLU A 29 0.00 -11.43 25.31
CA GLU A 29 0.97 -12.00 24.39
C GLU A 29 0.42 -13.37 23.97
N VAL A 30 -0.27 -13.40 22.83
CA VAL A 30 -0.55 -14.65 22.14
C VAL A 30 0.78 -15.11 21.56
N GLY A 31 1.57 -15.78 22.40
CA GLY A 31 2.65 -16.63 21.94
C GLY A 31 2.03 -17.66 21.01
N MET A 32 2.35 -17.55 19.72
CA MET A 32 1.97 -18.52 18.69
C MET A 32 2.71 -19.83 19.00
N ARG A 33 2.11 -20.67 19.86
CA ARG A 33 2.42 -22.11 19.85
C ARG A 33 1.87 -22.67 18.53
N PRO A 34 2.61 -23.53 17.82
CA PRO A 34 2.04 -24.24 16.69
C PRO A 34 0.91 -25.12 17.23
N ASP A 35 -0.33 -24.74 16.91
CA ASP A 35 -1.50 -25.53 17.18
C ASP A 35 -1.38 -26.84 16.38
N MET A 36 -1.06 -27.93 17.08
CA MET A 36 -1.06 -29.29 16.54
C MET A 36 -2.48 -29.90 16.49
N ASN A 37 -3.53 -29.08 16.48
CA ASN A 37 -4.89 -29.52 16.24
C ASN A 37 -5.34 -29.10 14.83
N GLY A 38 -5.18 -30.03 13.89
CA GLY A 38 -5.34 -29.84 12.45
C GLY A 38 -6.75 -29.54 11.97
N LYS A 39 -7.27 -28.35 12.26
CA LYS A 39 -8.18 -27.68 11.33
C LYS A 39 -7.32 -26.93 10.32
N ARG A 40 -6.88 -27.62 9.26
CA ARG A 40 -6.23 -26.98 8.11
C ARG A 40 -7.19 -25.91 7.59
N ARG A 41 -6.98 -24.65 7.98
CA ARG A 41 -7.69 -23.52 7.38
C ARG A 41 -7.24 -23.49 5.93
N LEU A 42 -8.11 -23.90 5.03
CA LEU A 42 -7.84 -23.87 3.59
C LEU A 42 -7.52 -22.41 3.22
N SER A 43 -6.25 -22.12 2.96
CA SER A 43 -5.81 -20.81 2.49
C SER A 43 -6.26 -20.64 1.03
N ARG A 44 -6.74 -19.44 0.68
CA ARG A 44 -7.21 -19.10 -0.68
C ARG A 44 -6.16 -19.48 -1.71
N ARG A 45 -4.90 -19.16 -1.44
CA ARG A 45 -3.77 -19.47 -2.33
C ARG A 45 -3.43 -20.95 -2.37
N THR A 46 -3.70 -21.70 -1.31
CA THR A 46 -3.54 -23.17 -1.33
C THR A 46 -4.63 -23.80 -2.20
N PHE A 47 -5.87 -23.34 -2.08
CA PHE A 47 -6.98 -23.77 -2.92
C PHE A 47 -6.72 -23.41 -4.40
N LEU A 48 -6.48 -22.13 -4.71
CA LEU A 48 -6.17 -21.70 -6.09
C LEU A 48 -4.87 -22.32 -6.62
N GLY A 49 -3.87 -22.47 -5.75
CA GLY A 49 -2.59 -23.13 -6.02
C GLY A 49 -2.79 -24.55 -6.52
N ALA A 50 -3.66 -25.32 -5.87
CA ALA A 50 -4.03 -26.66 -6.29
C ALA A 50 -4.66 -26.69 -7.70
N PHE A 51 -5.34 -25.62 -8.12
CA PHE A 51 -5.96 -25.50 -9.43
C PHE A 51 -5.10 -24.80 -10.50
N ARG A 52 -3.87 -24.38 -10.21
CA ARG A 52 -2.98 -23.70 -11.18
C ARG A 52 -2.67 -24.53 -12.42
N TRP A 53 -2.80 -25.86 -12.31
CA TRP A 53 -2.59 -26.80 -13.40
C TRP A 53 -3.88 -27.22 -14.11
N SER A 54 -5.06 -26.76 -13.68
CA SER A 54 -6.32 -27.10 -14.36
C SER A 54 -6.31 -26.73 -15.85
N PRO A 55 -5.68 -25.61 -16.31
CA PRO A 55 -5.61 -25.31 -17.73
C PRO A 55 -4.86 -26.37 -18.55
N LEU A 56 -3.90 -27.09 -17.98
CA LEU A 56 -3.25 -28.21 -18.67
C LEU A 56 -4.20 -29.40 -18.89
N LEU A 57 -5.20 -29.55 -18.03
CA LEU A 57 -6.22 -30.59 -18.16
C LEU A 57 -7.24 -30.26 -19.26
N PHE A 58 -7.27 -29.02 -19.75
CA PHE A 58 -8.17 -28.57 -20.81
C PHE A 58 -7.44 -28.23 -22.12
N LEU A 59 -6.18 -28.64 -22.28
CA LEU A 59 -5.50 -28.56 -23.58
C LEU A 59 -6.12 -29.59 -24.54
N PRO A 60 -6.71 -29.18 -25.68
CA PRO A 60 -7.37 -30.08 -26.61
C PRO A 60 -6.41 -30.92 -27.46
N ALA A 61 -5.10 -30.90 -27.19
CA ALA A 61 -4.10 -31.64 -27.95
C ALA A 61 -3.12 -32.37 -27.02
N PRO A 62 -2.84 -33.67 -27.25
CA PRO A 62 -1.76 -34.36 -26.56
C PRO A 62 -0.42 -33.69 -26.91
N LEU A 63 0.36 -33.36 -25.88
CA LEU A 63 1.77 -32.98 -26.07
C LEU A 63 2.50 -34.22 -26.57
N HIS A 64 2.61 -34.37 -27.90
CA HIS A 64 3.50 -35.35 -28.50
C HIS A 64 4.93 -34.91 -28.21
N SER A 65 5.52 -35.46 -27.14
CA SER A 65 6.95 -35.37 -26.90
C SER A 65 7.66 -36.10 -28.05
N VAL A 66 8.18 -35.35 -29.02
CA VAL A 66 9.12 -35.91 -29.98
C VAL A 66 10.43 -36.16 -29.23
N THR A 67 10.63 -37.37 -28.75
CA THR A 67 11.92 -37.82 -28.20
C THR A 67 12.90 -37.95 -29.37
N TYR A 68 13.69 -36.92 -29.62
CA TYR A 68 14.92 -37.06 -30.39
C TYR A 68 15.94 -37.83 -29.54
N PRO A 69 16.48 -38.98 -29.99
CA PRO A 69 17.59 -39.63 -29.32
C PRO A 69 18.88 -38.85 -29.62
N GLY A 70 19.13 -37.82 -28.81
CA GLY A 70 20.42 -37.12 -28.75
C GLY A 70 21.27 -37.65 -27.58
N PRO A 71 22.61 -37.59 -27.66
CA PRO A 71 23.49 -38.07 -26.62
C PRO A 71 23.23 -37.34 -25.29
N VAL A 72 23.21 -38.12 -24.21
CA VAL A 72 22.98 -37.67 -22.82
C VAL A 72 23.98 -36.56 -22.47
N PRO A 73 23.54 -35.33 -22.12
CA PRO A 73 24.46 -34.33 -21.61
C PRO A 73 24.90 -34.71 -20.21
N GLN A 74 26.21 -34.67 -19.98
CA GLN A 74 26.84 -34.78 -18.67
C GLN A 74 26.22 -33.76 -17.68
N PRO A 75 26.16 -34.06 -16.37
CA PRO A 75 25.60 -33.13 -15.40
C PRO A 75 26.47 -31.87 -15.35
N LEU A 76 25.99 -30.79 -15.96
CA LEU A 76 26.57 -29.46 -15.80
C LEU A 76 26.36 -29.08 -14.33
N ALA A 77 27.43 -28.70 -13.64
CA ALA A 77 27.40 -28.19 -12.27
C ALA A 77 26.27 -27.17 -12.11
N GLU A 78 25.61 -27.17 -10.94
CA GLU A 78 24.50 -26.29 -10.54
C GLU A 78 24.89 -24.81 -10.69
N GLN A 79 24.79 -24.31 -11.91
CA GLN A 79 24.64 -22.90 -12.17
C GLN A 79 23.18 -22.61 -11.92
N THR A 80 22.86 -22.03 -10.77
CA THR A 80 21.56 -21.41 -10.53
C THR A 80 21.38 -20.39 -11.65
N PRO A 81 20.51 -20.63 -12.64
CA PRO A 81 20.35 -19.66 -13.69
C PRO A 81 19.54 -18.53 -13.05
N SER A 82 20.22 -17.43 -12.76
CA SER A 82 19.55 -16.17 -12.52
C SER A 82 18.91 -15.78 -13.85
N PHE A 83 17.63 -16.10 -13.99
CA PHE A 83 16.81 -15.65 -15.10
C PHE A 83 16.23 -14.28 -14.72
N PRO A 84 16.83 -13.15 -15.15
CA PRO A 84 16.27 -11.82 -14.90
C PRO A 84 14.88 -11.61 -15.54
N PHE A 85 14.40 -12.58 -16.34
CA PHE A 85 13.10 -12.60 -16.99
C PHE A 85 12.11 -13.63 -16.41
N ALA A 86 12.43 -14.31 -15.30
CA ALA A 86 11.52 -15.29 -14.68
C ALA A 86 10.27 -14.67 -14.05
N GLU A 87 10.18 -13.34 -13.93
CA GLU A 87 8.89 -12.64 -13.75
C GLU A 87 8.12 -12.47 -15.07
N SER A 88 8.13 -13.48 -15.93
CA SER A 88 7.14 -13.60 -17.00
C SER A 88 5.79 -13.96 -16.38
N ARG A 89 5.13 -12.98 -15.74
CA ARG A 89 3.74 -13.13 -15.31
C ARG A 89 2.90 -13.16 -16.58
N LEU A 90 2.75 -14.37 -17.14
CA LEU A 90 1.75 -14.65 -18.16
C LEU A 90 0.40 -14.20 -17.58
N THR A 91 -0.08 -13.07 -18.08
CA THR A 91 -1.40 -12.55 -17.75
C THR A 91 -2.26 -12.88 -18.96
N PRO A 92 -2.76 -14.13 -19.08
CA PRO A 92 -3.55 -14.54 -20.22
C PRO A 92 -4.70 -13.56 -20.40
N HIS A 93 -4.76 -12.95 -21.58
CA HIS A 93 -5.82 -12.01 -21.92
C HIS A 93 -7.07 -12.83 -22.27
N TYR A 94 -7.84 -13.20 -21.25
CA TYR A 94 -9.09 -13.92 -21.46
C TYR A 94 -10.13 -12.98 -22.10
N PRO A 95 -10.78 -13.38 -23.20
CA PRO A 95 -11.81 -12.55 -23.87
C PRO A 95 -13.01 -12.23 -22.99
N THR A 96 -13.21 -13.02 -21.94
CA THR A 96 -14.31 -12.89 -20.99
C THR A 96 -13.74 -12.90 -19.59
N LYS A 97 -14.32 -12.06 -18.72
CA LYS A 97 -13.99 -12.03 -17.30
C LYS A 97 -14.09 -13.43 -16.71
N SER A 98 -13.08 -13.82 -15.93
CA SER A 98 -13.06 -15.15 -15.32
C SER A 98 -14.20 -15.25 -14.30
N PRO A 99 -15.07 -16.28 -14.37
CA PRO A 99 -16.08 -16.52 -13.33
C PRO A 99 -15.45 -16.64 -11.94
N LEU A 100 -14.19 -17.08 -11.89
CA LEU A 100 -13.41 -17.20 -10.67
C LEU A 100 -13.13 -15.83 -10.04
N ASP A 101 -13.00 -14.76 -10.83
CA ASP A 101 -12.82 -13.40 -10.28
C ASP A 101 -14.01 -12.96 -9.45
N ASP A 102 -15.23 -13.35 -9.84
CA ASP A 102 -16.44 -13.05 -9.07
C ASP A 102 -16.52 -13.87 -7.79
N VAL A 103 -16.11 -15.14 -7.83
CA VAL A 103 -16.00 -15.97 -6.62
C VAL A 103 -14.96 -15.39 -5.65
N LEU A 104 -13.81 -14.95 -6.16
CA LEU A 104 -12.73 -14.40 -5.34
C LEU A 104 -13.10 -13.06 -4.68
N ARG A 105 -14.03 -12.29 -5.25
CA ARG A 105 -14.54 -11.05 -4.64
C ARG A 105 -15.34 -11.30 -3.35
N TYR A 106 -15.94 -12.47 -3.18
CA TYR A 106 -16.68 -12.81 -1.96
C TYR A 106 -15.78 -13.21 -0.79
N VAL A 107 -14.48 -13.39 -1.01
CA VAL A 107 -13.54 -13.75 0.06
C VAL A 107 -13.05 -12.48 0.74
N THR A 108 -13.37 -12.32 2.02
CA THR A 108 -12.93 -11.18 2.82
C THR A 108 -11.39 -11.17 2.93
N PRO A 109 -10.69 -10.09 2.53
CA PRO A 109 -9.23 -10.00 2.61
C PRO A 109 -8.70 -10.21 4.04
N GLY A 110 -7.60 -10.95 4.17
CA GLY A 110 -6.98 -11.28 5.47
C GLY A 110 -7.73 -12.30 6.33
N THR A 111 -8.66 -13.06 5.75
CA THR A 111 -9.27 -14.23 6.42
C THR A 111 -8.37 -15.47 6.39
N ASP A 112 -7.31 -15.44 5.58
CA ASP A 112 -6.27 -16.47 5.50
C ASP A 112 -4.95 -15.99 6.14
N GLU A 113 -3.85 -16.66 5.81
CA GLU A 113 -2.49 -16.37 6.30
C GLU A 113 -1.92 -15.02 5.81
N TYR A 114 -2.58 -14.32 4.88
CA TYR A 114 -2.07 -13.10 4.25
C TYR A 114 -2.70 -11.83 4.83
N LEU A 115 -2.27 -11.45 6.02
CA LEU A 115 -2.75 -10.25 6.73
C LEU A 115 -2.50 -8.94 5.95
N THR A 116 -1.44 -8.87 5.14
CA THR A 116 -1.14 -7.69 4.32
C THR A 116 -2.20 -7.38 3.26
N GLU A 117 -2.98 -8.39 2.83
CA GLU A 117 -4.10 -8.18 1.90
C GLU A 117 -5.24 -7.40 2.53
N LYS A 118 -5.47 -7.58 3.84
CA LYS A 118 -6.44 -6.77 4.59
C LYS A 118 -6.07 -5.30 4.55
N TYR A 119 -4.81 -4.98 4.89
CA TYR A 119 -4.33 -3.60 4.88
C TYR A 119 -4.35 -3.00 3.48
N ALA A 120 -3.98 -3.78 2.46
CA ALA A 120 -4.07 -3.34 1.07
C ALA A 120 -5.52 -3.02 0.67
N ALA A 121 -6.49 -3.86 1.07
CA ALA A 121 -7.90 -3.64 0.77
C ALA A 121 -8.48 -2.40 1.47
N GLU A 122 -8.11 -2.18 2.74
CA GLU A 122 -8.50 -1.00 3.52
C GLU A 122 -7.95 0.29 2.87
N ILE A 123 -6.65 0.32 2.56
CA ILE A 123 -6.01 1.49 1.92
C ILE A 123 -6.57 1.71 0.51
N ALA A 124 -6.84 0.65 -0.26
CA ALA A 124 -7.47 0.76 -1.57
C ALA A 124 -8.90 1.32 -1.50
N ALA A 125 -9.65 1.12 -0.41
CA ALA A 125 -10.95 1.74 -0.23
C ALA A 125 -10.82 3.26 -0.05
N LEU A 126 -9.85 3.71 0.77
CA LEU A 126 -9.54 5.11 0.97
C LEU A 126 -9.11 5.81 -0.33
N LEU A 127 -8.20 5.19 -1.09
CA LEU A 127 -7.73 5.70 -2.38
C LEU A 127 -8.86 5.77 -3.43
N ARG A 128 -9.82 4.84 -3.39
CA ARG A 128 -11.02 4.90 -4.25
C ARG A 128 -11.94 6.06 -3.88
N GLY A 129 -12.09 6.35 -2.58
CA GLY A 129 -12.81 7.54 -2.12
C GLY A 129 -12.21 8.81 -2.72
N TRP A 130 -10.89 8.96 -2.59
CA TRP A 130 -10.17 10.11 -3.15
C TRP A 130 -10.20 10.16 -4.69
N SER A 131 -10.09 9.02 -5.38
CA SER A 131 -10.29 8.93 -6.83
C SER A 131 -11.66 9.47 -7.28
N ASN A 132 -12.73 9.16 -6.55
CA ASN A 132 -14.07 9.68 -6.85
C ASN A 132 -14.16 11.19 -6.63
N GLU A 133 -13.53 11.70 -5.57
CA GLU A 133 -13.46 13.14 -5.32
C GLU A 133 -12.69 13.86 -6.42
N LEU A 134 -11.50 13.38 -6.81
CA LEU A 134 -10.71 13.99 -7.88
C LEU A 134 -11.46 14.07 -9.21
N ARG A 135 -12.25 13.06 -9.55
CA ARG A 135 -13.06 13.05 -10.79
C ARG A 135 -14.25 14.00 -10.73
N SER A 136 -14.85 14.19 -9.56
CA SER A 136 -16.03 15.05 -9.39
C SER A 136 -15.69 16.50 -9.10
N LYS A 137 -14.62 16.74 -8.33
CA LYS A 137 -14.14 18.04 -7.84
C LYS A 137 -12.61 18.06 -7.86
N PRO A 138 -11.95 18.23 -9.03
CA PRO A 138 -10.49 18.11 -9.16
C PRO A 138 -9.68 19.11 -8.32
N HIS A 139 -10.30 20.21 -7.89
CA HIS A 139 -9.67 21.22 -7.03
C HIS A 139 -10.01 21.07 -5.54
N SER A 140 -10.88 20.12 -5.18
CA SER A 140 -11.17 19.79 -3.79
C SER A 140 -10.09 18.87 -3.23
N LEU A 141 -9.56 19.22 -2.07
CA LEU A 141 -8.58 18.41 -1.33
C LEU A 141 -9.10 17.99 0.04
N GLU A 142 -10.40 18.14 0.29
CA GLU A 142 -11.01 17.85 1.60
C GLU A 142 -10.84 16.37 1.95
N GLY A 143 -11.20 15.46 1.03
CA GLY A 143 -11.02 14.03 1.28
C GLY A 143 -9.56 13.62 1.34
N LEU A 144 -8.66 14.29 0.60
CA LEU A 144 -7.21 14.04 0.77
C LEU A 144 -6.72 14.48 2.15
N ALA A 145 -7.16 15.63 2.65
CA ALA A 145 -6.75 16.14 3.95
C ALA A 145 -7.23 15.25 5.11
N GLU A 146 -8.42 14.64 4.99
CA GLU A 146 -8.94 13.66 5.95
C GLU A 146 -8.14 12.34 5.96
N LEU A 147 -7.63 11.92 4.81
CA LEU A 147 -6.83 10.71 4.67
C LEU A 147 -5.42 10.84 5.26
N LEU A 148 -4.88 12.06 5.31
CA LEU A 148 -3.50 12.32 5.70
C LEU A 148 -3.40 12.65 7.20
N ASP A 149 -2.58 11.87 7.90
CA ASP A 149 -2.27 12.11 9.30
C ASP A 149 -1.62 13.51 9.50
N PRO A 150 -1.98 14.28 10.55
CA PRO A 150 -1.39 15.58 10.82
C PRO A 150 0.15 15.57 10.96
N SER A 151 0.73 14.43 11.33
CA SER A 151 2.18 14.26 11.45
C SER A 151 2.89 13.85 10.14
N LEU A 152 2.18 13.91 9.01
CA LEU A 152 2.70 13.54 7.69
C LEU A 152 4.07 14.17 7.41
N LYS A 153 4.95 13.35 6.86
CA LYS A 153 6.25 13.71 6.33
C LYS A 153 6.30 13.25 4.88
N ALA A 154 6.06 14.18 3.96
CA ALA A 154 5.98 13.90 2.54
C ALA A 154 7.17 14.47 1.77
N ALA A 155 7.51 13.84 0.65
CA ALA A 155 8.46 14.43 -0.29
C ALA A 155 7.80 15.64 -1.01
N PRO A 156 8.54 16.72 -1.28
CA PRO A 156 8.00 17.86 -2.04
C PRO A 156 7.51 17.46 -3.43
N LEU A 157 6.33 17.96 -3.83
CA LEU A 157 5.78 17.86 -5.18
C LEU A 157 6.26 19.00 -6.10
N THR A 158 7.04 19.93 -5.59
CA THR A 158 7.69 20.95 -6.43
C THR A 158 8.95 20.35 -7.04
N PRO A 159 9.06 20.27 -8.38
CA PRO A 159 10.26 19.75 -9.02
C PRO A 159 11.45 20.66 -8.77
N ALA A 160 12.61 20.08 -8.47
CA ALA A 160 13.89 20.79 -8.38
C ALA A 160 14.49 21.09 -9.77
N ASP A 161 14.12 20.29 -10.77
CA ASP A 161 14.54 20.44 -12.17
C ASP A 161 13.32 20.09 -13.05
N ASP A 162 12.92 21.00 -13.95
CA ASP A 162 11.87 20.78 -14.94
C ASP A 162 12.40 21.14 -16.33
N ARG A 163 12.60 20.11 -17.16
CA ARG A 163 13.16 20.26 -18.51
C ARG A 163 12.18 19.77 -19.56
N LYS A 164 11.76 20.66 -20.45
CA LYS A 164 11.03 20.29 -21.67
C LYS A 164 11.95 19.45 -22.57
N LEU A 165 11.54 18.21 -22.86
CA LEU A 165 12.33 17.28 -23.68
C LEU A 165 12.08 17.49 -25.17
N ARG A 166 10.86 17.89 -25.54
CA ARG A 166 10.47 18.08 -26.94
C ARG A 166 9.57 19.31 -27.08
N PRO A 167 9.99 20.34 -27.85
CA PRO A 167 9.09 21.38 -28.33
C PRO A 167 8.37 20.93 -29.62
N GLY A 168 7.09 21.28 -29.74
CA GLY A 168 6.31 21.11 -30.98
C GLY A 168 5.56 19.77 -31.12
N ASN A 169 4.51 19.79 -31.95
CA ASN A 169 3.61 18.68 -32.33
C ASN A 169 2.41 18.39 -31.41
N GLY A 170 1.87 19.40 -30.71
CA GLY A 170 0.62 19.27 -29.93
C GLY A 170 0.71 18.41 -28.67
N ILE A 171 1.85 17.75 -28.43
CA ILE A 171 2.15 16.99 -27.22
C ILE A 171 3.41 17.58 -26.59
N GLU A 172 3.29 18.04 -25.35
CA GLU A 172 4.41 18.55 -24.58
C GLU A 172 4.96 17.46 -23.64
N VAL A 173 6.27 17.23 -23.72
CA VAL A 173 6.94 16.24 -22.88
C VAL A 173 7.91 16.93 -21.95
N PHE A 174 7.77 16.68 -20.66
CA PHE A 174 8.61 17.24 -19.59
C PHE A 174 9.32 16.12 -18.84
N ARG A 175 10.58 16.37 -18.47
CA ARG A 175 11.31 15.58 -17.48
C ARG A 175 11.41 16.40 -16.21
N ARG A 176 10.78 15.91 -15.15
CA ARG A 176 10.83 16.50 -13.81
C ARG A 176 11.70 15.65 -12.90
N LYS A 177 12.55 16.29 -12.10
CA LYS A 177 13.23 15.65 -10.96
C LYS A 177 12.76 16.30 -9.68
N PHE A 178 12.47 15.47 -8.69
CA PHE A 178 12.05 15.91 -7.36
C PHE A 178 13.22 15.82 -6.39
N PRO A 179 13.30 16.72 -5.40
CA PRO A 179 14.37 16.69 -4.41
C PRO A 179 14.28 15.40 -3.57
N SER A 180 15.43 14.76 -3.35
CA SER A 180 15.56 13.62 -2.43
C SER A 180 16.02 14.11 -1.06
N GLY A 181 15.35 13.68 0.01
CA GLY A 181 15.78 13.94 1.40
C GLY A 181 15.19 15.20 2.04
N THR A 182 14.54 16.08 1.28
CA THR A 182 13.68 17.13 1.84
C THR A 182 12.31 16.57 2.15
N VAL A 183 11.72 17.03 3.25
CA VAL A 183 10.39 16.63 3.68
C VAL A 183 9.56 17.87 3.98
N VAL A 184 8.32 17.86 3.53
CA VAL A 184 7.31 18.88 3.84
C VAL A 184 6.28 18.33 4.82
N ASP A 185 5.65 19.24 5.55
CA ASP A 185 4.52 18.91 6.42
C ASP A 185 3.22 18.71 5.61
N ARG A 186 2.14 18.33 6.29
CA ARG A 186 0.86 18.02 5.66
C ARG A 186 0.28 19.22 4.93
N GLU A 187 0.28 20.39 5.56
CA GLU A 187 -0.32 21.61 5.02
C GLU A 187 0.44 22.09 3.78
N GLN A 188 1.78 22.09 3.82
CA GLN A 188 2.60 22.39 2.64
C GLN A 188 2.41 21.36 1.53
N PHE A 189 2.28 20.07 1.87
CA PHE A 189 2.01 19.03 0.89
C PHE A 189 0.66 19.23 0.20
N LEU A 190 -0.40 19.53 0.95
CA LEU A 190 -1.73 19.80 0.40
C LEU A 190 -1.71 21.00 -0.56
N GLU A 191 -1.04 22.10 -0.20
CA GLU A 191 -0.90 23.26 -1.09
C GLU A 191 -0.10 22.94 -2.36
N GLN A 192 0.92 22.08 -2.25
CA GLN A 192 1.66 21.61 -3.43
C GLN A 192 0.81 20.70 -4.32
N VAL A 193 0.00 19.81 -3.75
CA VAL A 193 -0.97 19.00 -4.53
C VAL A 193 -1.98 19.92 -5.22
N ARG A 194 -2.48 20.94 -4.53
CA ARG A 194 -3.40 21.94 -5.11
C ARG A 194 -2.78 22.62 -6.32
N THR A 195 -1.55 23.09 -6.17
CA THR A 195 -0.79 23.75 -7.24
C THR A 195 -0.53 22.81 -8.41
N TYR A 196 -0.20 21.54 -8.12
CA TYR A 196 0.05 20.52 -9.12
C TYR A 196 -1.20 20.21 -9.96
N LEU A 197 -2.37 20.16 -9.33
CA LEU A 197 -3.65 19.87 -10.00
C LEU A 197 -4.32 21.10 -10.60
N ALA A 198 -3.91 22.33 -10.24
CA ALA A 198 -4.52 23.57 -10.71
C ALA A 198 -4.62 23.70 -12.25
N PRO A 199 -3.65 23.25 -13.06
CA PRO A 199 -3.76 23.29 -14.53
C PRO A 199 -4.79 22.31 -15.12
N LEU A 200 -5.25 21.32 -14.33
CA LEU A 200 -6.17 20.29 -14.79
C LEU A 200 -7.61 20.78 -14.64
N GLY A 201 -8.29 21.07 -15.75
CA GLY A 201 -9.68 21.54 -15.73
C GLY A 201 -10.70 20.43 -15.41
N LYS A 202 -10.50 19.22 -15.92
CA LYS A 202 -11.34 18.05 -15.66
C LYS A 202 -10.48 16.79 -15.63
N LEU A 203 -10.79 15.88 -14.71
CA LEU A 203 -10.12 14.59 -14.60
C LEU A 203 -11.11 13.46 -14.94
N GLU A 204 -10.96 12.85 -16.11
CA GLU A 204 -11.80 11.72 -16.53
C GLU A 204 -11.41 10.41 -15.81
N THR A 205 -10.12 10.27 -15.49
CA THR A 205 -9.54 9.04 -14.93
C THR A 205 -8.61 9.38 -13.77
N ALA A 206 -8.82 8.71 -12.64
CA ALA A 206 -7.98 8.78 -11.45
C ALA A 206 -7.90 7.37 -10.88
N GLU A 207 -6.82 6.64 -11.15
CA GLU A 207 -6.69 5.25 -10.73
C GLU A 207 -5.46 5.09 -9.84
N PHE A 208 -5.64 4.41 -8.72
CA PHE A 208 -4.56 4.10 -7.80
C PHE A 208 -4.51 2.61 -7.61
N GLN A 209 -3.33 2.03 -7.84
CA GLN A 209 -3.14 0.60 -7.69
C GLN A 209 -2.00 0.31 -6.74
N ILE A 210 -2.35 -0.41 -5.68
CA ILE A 210 -1.39 -1.00 -4.75
C ILE A 210 -0.81 -2.24 -5.42
N PHE A 211 0.50 -2.27 -5.62
CA PHE A 211 1.19 -3.42 -6.21
C PHE A 211 2.16 -4.11 -5.24
N GLU A 212 2.45 -3.48 -4.11
CA GLU A 212 3.31 -4.04 -3.06
C GLU A 212 2.84 -3.53 -1.69
N THR A 213 2.71 -4.45 -0.73
CA THR A 213 2.34 -4.16 0.66
C THR A 213 3.22 -5.00 1.59
N GLU A 214 3.92 -4.34 2.50
CA GLU A 214 4.86 -4.96 3.43
C GLU A 214 4.56 -4.48 4.86
N GLN A 215 4.46 -5.42 5.82
CA GLN A 215 4.33 -5.08 7.23
C GLN A 215 5.72 -4.80 7.82
N MET A 216 5.91 -3.59 8.35
CA MET A 216 7.18 -3.11 8.90
C MET A 216 7.27 -3.25 10.41
N ALA A 217 6.14 -3.12 11.11
CA ALA A 217 6.05 -3.28 12.56
C ALA A 217 4.64 -3.69 12.97
N ASN A 218 4.51 -4.36 14.11
CA ASN A 218 3.23 -4.88 14.60
C ASN A 218 2.64 -4.02 15.73
N SER A 219 3.47 -3.27 16.45
CA SER A 219 3.04 -2.39 17.55
C SER A 219 3.97 -1.17 17.69
N PRO A 220 3.51 0.04 17.32
CA PRO A 220 2.31 0.28 16.54
C PRO A 220 2.39 -0.39 15.16
N LEU A 221 1.24 -0.80 14.61
CA LEU A 221 1.17 -1.36 13.27
C LEU A 221 1.72 -0.35 12.25
N ARG A 222 2.72 -0.76 11.49
CA ARG A 222 3.29 0.03 10.40
C ARG A 222 3.33 -0.80 9.13
N VAL A 223 2.78 -0.25 8.06
CA VAL A 223 2.73 -0.91 6.75
C VAL A 223 3.38 0.02 5.73
N ARG A 224 4.24 -0.54 4.89
CA ARG A 224 4.76 0.12 3.69
C ARG A 224 3.92 -0.32 2.50
N VAL A 225 3.48 0.65 1.72
CA VAL A 225 2.68 0.40 0.52
C VAL A 225 3.34 1.09 -0.66
N ARG A 226 3.37 0.42 -1.81
CA ARG A 226 3.75 1.03 -3.08
C ARG A 226 2.55 1.12 -3.98
N ILE A 227 2.32 2.33 -4.46
CA ILE A 227 1.16 2.72 -5.25
C ILE A 227 1.66 3.18 -6.61
N ARG A 228 1.00 2.74 -7.67
CA ARG A 228 1.12 3.31 -9.01
C ARG A 228 -0.15 4.10 -9.34
N TYR A 229 0.00 5.16 -10.12
CA TYR A 229 -1.04 6.08 -10.56
C TYR A 229 -0.83 6.46 -12.02
#